data_AF-A0A068WG26-F1
#
_entry.id   AF-A0A068WG26-F1
#
_cell.length_a   1.000
_cell.length_b   1.000
_cell.length_c   1.000
_cell.angle_alpha   90.00
_cell.angle_beta   90.00
_cell.angle_gamma   90.00
#
_symmetry.space_group_name_H-M   'P 1'
#
loop_
_entity.id
_entity.type
_entity.pdbx_description
1 polymer ?
#
loop_
_entity_poly.entity_id
_entity_poly.type
_entity_poly.pdbx_seq_one_letter_code
_entity_poly.pdbx_strand_id
1 'polypeptide(L)'
;MHQVVNTSSPTEARKYLEKGCPFGFRSKIWLLCLNINVSDEDKMHYSKLKHSVSQNGLLVDHLIHKEMKLIVSNDDAYFVFVDYIYKFRLYAISTTTLLSCILSFVSSILDTSTNFTPSPTTKRILLEKEPRLVLHLMSIGSPPLQIAFRWLLRGFSGYLAVEQVLLLWDRVLAWDSIEILAILAAAIFAYRSRNLMEAKKLGTVEAILADTSALNVTALTQSFLFTTSKS
;
A
#
# COMPACT_ATOMS: atom_id res chain seq x y z
N MET A 1 23.00 -3.27 12.89
CA MET A 1 22.63 -2.67 11.58
C MET A 1 23.51 -3.18 10.45
N HIS A 2 24.85 -3.15 10.55
CA HIS A 2 25.75 -3.68 9.50
C HIS A 2 25.67 -5.20 9.26
N GLN A 3 25.24 -6.00 10.24
CA GLN A 3 25.21 -7.47 10.10
C GLN A 3 24.16 -8.00 9.11
N VAL A 4 22.97 -7.38 9.02
CA VAL A 4 21.89 -7.90 8.16
C VAL A 4 22.09 -7.55 6.68
N VAL A 5 22.70 -6.40 6.40
CA VAL A 5 23.04 -5.99 5.02
C VAL A 5 24.10 -6.91 4.41
N ASN A 6 24.90 -7.58 5.26
CA ASN A 6 25.92 -8.53 4.83
C ASN A 6 25.44 -9.98 4.84
N THR A 7 24.24 -10.29 5.38
CA THR A 7 23.67 -11.64 5.28
C THR A 7 22.83 -11.80 4.02
N SER A 8 23.01 -12.94 3.35
CA SER A 8 22.33 -13.29 2.09
C SER A 8 21.02 -14.06 2.30
N SER A 9 20.46 -14.08 3.51
CA SER A 9 19.30 -14.91 3.84
C SER A 9 17.98 -14.12 3.78
N PRO A 10 17.03 -14.46 2.88
CA PRO A 10 15.72 -13.82 2.82
C PRO A 10 14.97 -13.88 4.16
N THR A 11 15.12 -14.97 4.92
CA THR A 11 14.47 -15.17 6.22
C THR A 11 14.95 -14.18 7.28
N GLU A 12 16.25 -13.88 7.29
CA GLU A 12 16.82 -12.89 8.23
C GLU A 12 16.41 -11.47 7.86
N ALA A 13 16.39 -11.16 6.56
CA ALA A 13 15.90 -9.90 6.04
C ALA A 13 14.43 -9.68 6.45
N ARG A 14 13.57 -10.71 6.33
CA ARG A 14 12.17 -10.65 6.77
C ARG A 14 12.04 -10.39 8.28
N LYS A 15 12.79 -11.13 9.12
CA LYS A 15 12.82 -10.89 10.58
C LYS A 15 13.31 -9.48 10.93
N TYR A 16 14.24 -8.93 10.16
CA TYR A 16 14.70 -7.56 10.36
C TYR A 16 13.60 -6.53 10.06
N LEU A 17 12.84 -6.72 8.99
CA LEU A 17 11.74 -5.83 8.60
C LEU A 17 10.59 -5.82 9.62
N GLU A 18 10.42 -6.86 10.45
CA GLU A 18 9.45 -6.87 11.56
C GLU A 18 9.67 -5.74 12.59
N LYS A 19 10.82 -5.07 12.59
CA LYS A 19 11.10 -3.92 13.47
C LYS A 19 11.06 -2.58 12.74
N GLY A 20 10.91 -2.60 11.41
CA GLY A 20 11.04 -1.45 10.54
C GLY A 20 12.49 -1.22 10.10
N CYS A 21 12.66 -0.74 8.87
CA CYS A 21 13.97 -0.50 8.26
C CYS A 21 14.26 1.00 8.16
N PRO A 22 15.47 1.48 8.47
CA PRO A 22 15.86 2.86 8.20
C PRO A 22 15.89 3.18 6.70
N PHE A 23 15.64 4.44 6.31
CA PHE A 23 15.49 4.87 4.90
C PHE A 23 16.59 4.38 3.96
N GLY A 24 17.86 4.50 4.36
CA GLY A 24 19.01 4.18 3.50
C GLY A 24 19.23 2.70 3.20
N PHE A 25 18.55 1.78 3.90
CA PHE A 25 18.78 0.34 3.77
C PHE A 25 17.62 -0.42 3.12
N ARG A 26 16.44 0.21 2.96
CA ARG A 26 15.24 -0.45 2.44
C ARG A 26 15.45 -1.10 1.09
N SER A 27 16.08 -0.42 0.14
CA SER A 27 16.33 -0.96 -1.20
C SER A 27 17.07 -2.30 -1.17
N LYS A 28 18.14 -2.39 -0.38
CA LYS A 28 18.93 -3.63 -0.22
C LYS A 28 18.14 -4.72 0.49
N ILE A 29 17.49 -4.39 1.61
CA ILE A 29 16.77 -5.37 2.42
C ILE A 29 15.53 -5.90 1.67
N TRP A 30 14.80 -5.05 0.96
CA TRP A 30 13.62 -5.45 0.19
C TRP A 30 14.01 -6.38 -0.97
N LEU A 31 15.10 -6.09 -1.69
CA LEU A 31 15.64 -6.99 -2.72
C LEU A 31 15.99 -8.37 -2.14
N LEU A 32 16.65 -8.39 -0.97
CA LEU A 32 16.96 -9.64 -0.26
C LEU A 32 15.69 -10.40 0.17
N CYS A 33 14.68 -9.71 0.71
CA CYS A 33 13.40 -10.32 1.10
C CYS A 33 12.64 -10.95 -0.08
N LEU A 34 12.69 -10.30 -1.24
CA LEU A 34 12.05 -10.74 -2.48
C LEU A 34 12.90 -11.76 -3.24
N ASN A 35 14.12 -12.05 -2.75
CA ASN A 35 15.09 -12.92 -3.42
C ASN A 35 15.37 -12.48 -4.88
N ILE A 36 15.37 -11.16 -5.12
CA ILE A 36 15.65 -10.58 -6.43
C ILE A 36 17.14 -10.32 -6.54
N ASN A 37 17.78 -10.95 -7.52
CA ASN A 37 19.15 -10.65 -7.89
C ASN A 37 19.14 -9.83 -9.19
N VAL A 38 19.58 -8.58 -9.12
CA VAL A 38 19.59 -7.69 -10.30
C VAL A 38 20.83 -7.99 -11.12
N SER A 39 20.65 -8.63 -12.27
CA SER A 39 21.73 -8.99 -13.19
C SER A 39 22.18 -7.78 -14.02
N ASP A 40 23.34 -7.89 -14.68
CA ASP A 40 23.78 -6.86 -15.63
C ASP A 40 22.91 -6.83 -16.91
N GLU A 41 22.27 -7.96 -17.25
CA GLU A 41 21.28 -8.03 -18.33
C GLU A 41 20.04 -7.19 -17.98
N ASP A 42 19.55 -7.25 -16.73
CA ASP A 42 18.42 -6.43 -16.28
C ASP A 42 18.72 -4.93 -16.37
N LYS A 43 19.95 -4.53 -15.97
CA LYS A 43 20.39 -3.13 -16.07
C LYS A 43 20.49 -2.67 -17.52
N MET A 44 20.99 -3.54 -18.40
CA MET A 44 21.08 -3.27 -19.84
C MET A 44 19.68 -3.15 -20.46
N HIS A 45 18.76 -4.05 -20.09
CA HIS A 45 17.37 -3.99 -20.52
C HIS A 45 16.69 -2.70 -20.05
N TYR A 46 16.83 -2.35 -18.77
CA TYR A 46 16.30 -1.10 -18.22
C TYR A 46 16.84 0.13 -18.96
N SER A 47 18.14 0.13 -19.29
CA SER A 47 18.78 1.22 -20.04
C SER A 47 18.22 1.35 -21.46
N LYS A 48 17.98 0.22 -22.16
CA LYS A 48 17.34 0.21 -23.48
C LYS A 48 15.89 0.70 -23.42
N LEU A 49 15.14 0.26 -22.41
CA LEU A 49 13.75 0.68 -22.20
C LEU A 49 13.67 2.19 -21.92
N LYS A 50 14.59 2.71 -21.10
CA LYS A 50 14.76 4.14 -20.83
C LYS A 50 14.96 4.96 -22.09
N HIS A 51 15.77 4.46 -23.01
CA HIS A 51 15.99 5.12 -24.30
C HIS A 51 14.74 5.07 -25.19
N SER A 52 14.09 3.91 -25.32
CA SER A 52 12.89 3.73 -26.13
C SER A 52 11.75 4.65 -25.70
N VAL A 53 11.48 4.73 -24.40
CA VAL A 53 10.43 5.60 -23.84
C VAL A 53 10.75 7.08 -24.03
N SER A 54 12.03 7.48 -24.00
CA SER A 54 12.40 8.88 -24.27
C SER A 54 12.18 9.32 -25.72
N GLN A 55 12.11 8.35 -26.66
CA GLN A 55 11.93 8.63 -28.08
C GLN A 55 10.47 8.45 -28.53
N ASN A 56 9.74 7.52 -27.93
CA ASN A 56 8.36 7.20 -28.27
C ASN A 56 7.42 7.94 -27.29
N GLY A 57 7.11 9.21 -27.55
CA GLY A 57 6.16 9.98 -26.73
C GLY A 57 4.73 9.45 -26.88
N LEU A 58 4.34 8.47 -26.05
CA LEU A 58 3.04 7.82 -26.13
C LEU A 58 1.96 8.66 -25.44
N LEU A 59 0.71 8.50 -25.88
CA LEU A 59 -0.47 9.15 -25.27
C LEU A 59 -0.63 8.79 -23.77
N VAL A 60 -0.21 7.58 -23.40
CA VAL A 60 -0.18 7.11 -22.01
C VAL A 60 0.77 7.97 -21.14
N ASP A 61 1.87 8.45 -21.71
CA ASP A 61 2.86 9.28 -21.03
C ASP A 61 2.24 10.60 -20.58
N HIS A 62 1.45 11.22 -21.47
CA HIS A 62 0.72 12.45 -21.15
C HIS A 62 -0.36 12.26 -20.08
N LEU A 63 -1.03 11.10 -20.07
CA LEU A 63 -2.03 10.77 -19.04
C LEU A 63 -1.36 10.55 -17.68
N ILE A 64 -0.27 9.79 -17.63
CA ILE A 64 0.53 9.56 -16.41
C ILE A 64 1.12 10.88 -15.91
N HIS A 65 1.59 11.75 -16.82
CA HIS A 65 2.15 13.04 -16.45
C HIS A 65 1.10 13.95 -15.79
N LYS A 66 -0.13 13.97 -16.34
CA LYS A 66 -1.26 14.70 -15.75
C LYS A 66 -1.67 14.11 -14.39
N GLU A 67 -1.74 12.79 -14.26
CA GLU A 67 -2.05 12.13 -12.98
C GLU A 67 -0.97 12.43 -11.92
N MET A 68 0.31 12.36 -12.29
CA MET A 68 1.41 12.71 -11.40
C MET A 68 1.38 14.16 -10.98
N LYS A 69 1.09 15.10 -11.91
CA LYS A 69 0.92 16.52 -11.56
C LYS A 69 -0.17 16.74 -10.51
N LEU A 70 -1.30 16.02 -10.61
CA LEU A 70 -2.37 16.09 -9.61
C LEU A 70 -1.96 15.50 -8.25
N ILE A 71 -1.15 14.43 -8.25
CA ILE A 71 -0.65 13.81 -7.02
C ILE A 71 0.36 14.74 -6.33
N VAL A 72 1.25 15.35 -7.11
CA VAL A 72 2.34 16.20 -6.62
C VAL A 72 1.86 17.57 -6.19
N SER A 73 0.85 18.13 -6.84
CA SER A 73 0.25 19.40 -6.41
C SER A 73 -0.46 19.30 -5.06
N ASN A 74 -0.76 18.08 -4.60
CA ASN A 74 -1.50 17.83 -3.37
C ASN A 74 -0.61 17.32 -2.21
N ASP A 75 0.67 17.02 -2.45
CA ASP A 75 1.58 16.49 -1.44
C ASP A 75 3.05 16.89 -1.73
N ASP A 76 3.55 17.85 -0.94
CA ASP A 76 4.91 18.40 -1.06
C ASP A 76 6.02 17.36 -0.78
N ALA A 77 5.70 16.25 -0.10
CA ALA A 77 6.68 15.21 0.23
C ALA A 77 7.04 14.32 -0.98
N TYR A 78 6.17 14.27 -2.00
CA TYR A 78 6.41 13.49 -3.22
C TYR A 78 7.36 14.18 -4.21
N PHE A 79 7.55 15.49 -4.07
CA PHE A 79 8.19 16.38 -5.04
C PHE A 79 9.60 15.94 -5.47
N VAL A 80 10.38 15.31 -4.59
CA VAL A 80 11.78 14.96 -4.87
C VAL A 80 11.93 13.68 -5.73
N PHE A 81 10.90 12.83 -5.79
CA PHE A 81 10.97 11.55 -6.51
C PHE A 81 10.00 11.44 -7.69
N VAL A 82 9.23 12.50 -7.98
CA VAL A 82 8.23 12.55 -9.05
C VAL A 82 8.77 12.07 -10.38
N ASP A 83 9.95 12.54 -10.77
CA ASP A 83 10.56 12.16 -12.04
C ASP A 83 10.98 10.69 -12.07
N TYR A 84 11.35 10.12 -10.94
CA TYR A 84 11.70 8.70 -10.82
C TYR A 84 10.46 7.81 -10.78
N ILE A 85 9.37 8.25 -10.13
CA ILE A 85 8.09 7.55 -10.09
C ILE A 85 7.39 7.59 -11.45
N TYR A 86 7.42 8.75 -12.12
CA TYR A 86 6.95 8.92 -13.49
C TYR A 86 7.67 7.95 -14.43
N LYS A 87 9.02 7.96 -14.39
CA LYS A 87 9.85 7.05 -15.18
C LYS A 87 9.58 5.58 -14.83
N PHE A 88 9.50 5.22 -13.55
CA PHE A 88 9.25 3.84 -13.10
C PHE A 88 7.86 3.33 -13.50
N ARG A 89 6.78 4.11 -13.33
CA ARG A 89 5.42 3.74 -13.78
C ARG A 89 5.36 3.58 -15.29
N LEU A 90 6.06 4.44 -16.02
CA LEU A 90 6.11 4.38 -17.48
C LEU A 90 6.86 3.13 -17.97
N TYR A 91 7.98 2.80 -17.33
CA TYR A 91 8.69 1.54 -17.58
C TYR A 91 7.87 0.32 -17.18
N ALA A 92 7.13 0.38 -16.06
CA ALA A 92 6.28 -0.71 -15.60
C ALA A 92 5.13 -1.04 -16.58
N ILE A 93 4.50 -0.02 -17.18
CA ILE A 93 3.43 -0.19 -18.18
C ILE A 93 3.99 -0.67 -19.53
N SER A 94 5.22 -0.27 -19.86
CA SER A 94 5.92 -0.67 -21.09
C SER A 94 6.51 -2.09 -21.02
N THR A 95 6.50 -2.73 -19.85
CA THR A 95 7.09 -4.06 -19.63
C THR A 95 5.99 -5.05 -19.30
N THR A 96 5.80 -6.06 -20.14
CA THR A 96 4.77 -7.11 -19.99
C THR A 96 4.88 -7.85 -18.64
N THR A 97 6.09 -8.01 -18.09
CA THR A 97 6.32 -8.69 -16.81
C THR A 97 5.83 -7.88 -15.60
N LEU A 98 6.18 -6.59 -15.52
CA LEU A 98 5.77 -5.73 -14.39
C LEU A 98 4.26 -5.46 -14.43
N LEU A 99 3.71 -5.27 -15.64
CA LEU A 99 2.26 -5.22 -15.85
C LEU A 99 1.59 -6.53 -15.44
N SER A 100 2.14 -7.70 -15.76
CA SER A 100 1.58 -8.99 -15.30
C SER A 100 1.65 -9.17 -13.78
N CYS A 101 2.67 -8.66 -13.10
CA CYS A 101 2.75 -8.67 -11.64
C CYS A 101 1.75 -7.70 -11.00
N ILE A 102 1.58 -6.50 -11.56
CA ILE A 102 0.58 -5.53 -11.10
C ILE A 102 -0.83 -6.04 -11.40
N LEU A 103 -1.06 -6.64 -12.57
CA LEU A 103 -2.33 -7.26 -12.92
C LEU A 103 -2.58 -8.51 -12.09
N SER A 104 -1.57 -9.32 -11.75
CA SER A 104 -1.71 -10.44 -10.82
C SER A 104 -1.97 -9.96 -9.40
N PHE A 105 -1.37 -8.84 -8.97
CA PHE A 105 -1.64 -8.19 -7.70
C PHE A 105 -3.07 -7.63 -7.62
N VAL A 106 -3.49 -6.92 -8.68
CA VAL A 106 -4.84 -6.40 -8.82
C VAL A 106 -5.84 -7.54 -8.95
N SER A 107 -5.56 -8.58 -9.73
CA SER A 107 -6.35 -9.79 -9.82
C SER A 107 -6.37 -10.54 -8.49
N SER A 108 -5.29 -10.62 -7.71
CA SER A 108 -5.33 -11.21 -6.36
C SER A 108 -6.22 -10.39 -5.40
N ILE A 109 -6.34 -9.08 -5.61
CA ILE A 109 -7.29 -8.21 -4.90
C ILE A 109 -8.73 -8.36 -5.46
N LEU A 110 -8.88 -8.65 -6.75
CA LEU A 110 -10.15 -8.68 -7.49
C LEU A 110 -10.69 -10.09 -7.81
N ASP A 111 -9.96 -11.16 -7.51
CA ASP A 111 -10.34 -12.55 -7.77
C ASP A 111 -11.37 -12.95 -6.72
N THR A 112 -12.61 -12.55 -6.99
CA THR A 112 -13.81 -13.34 -6.79
C THR A 112 -14.80 -12.88 -7.84
N SER A 113 -15.03 -13.75 -8.82
CA SER A 113 -15.91 -13.52 -9.96
C SER A 113 -17.31 -13.09 -9.52
N THR A 114 -17.79 -11.98 -10.10
CA THR A 114 -19.17 -11.46 -10.10
C THR A 114 -19.78 -11.14 -8.72
N ASN A 115 -19.99 -9.84 -8.51
CA ASN A 115 -20.36 -9.15 -7.26
C ASN A 115 -19.19 -8.96 -6.32
N PHE A 116 -18.68 -7.72 -6.30
CA PHE A 116 -17.63 -7.18 -5.43
C PHE A 116 -17.66 -7.79 -4.01
N THR A 117 -16.90 -8.87 -3.81
CA THR A 117 -16.57 -9.41 -2.49
C THR A 117 -15.11 -9.08 -2.22
N PRO A 118 -14.81 -8.31 -1.17
CA PRO A 118 -13.43 -7.98 -0.80
C PRO A 118 -12.74 -9.23 -0.24
N SER A 119 -11.44 -9.11 0.08
CA SER A 119 -10.76 -10.15 0.84
C SER A 119 -11.60 -10.55 2.06
N PRO A 120 -11.90 -11.85 2.24
CA PRO A 120 -12.71 -12.33 3.36
C PRO A 120 -12.23 -11.74 4.68
N THR A 121 -10.91 -11.58 4.82
CA THR A 121 -10.19 -11.11 6.00
C THR A 121 -10.56 -9.67 6.42
N THR A 122 -10.61 -8.67 5.53
CA THR A 122 -10.94 -7.28 5.94
C THR A 122 -12.36 -7.17 6.46
N LYS A 123 -13.30 -7.69 5.66
CA LYS A 123 -14.73 -7.65 5.97
C LYS A 123 -15.00 -8.45 7.23
N ARG A 124 -14.41 -9.64 7.35
CA ARG A 124 -14.51 -10.50 8.53
C ARG A 124 -13.97 -9.82 9.77
N ILE A 125 -12.73 -9.32 9.76
CA ILE A 125 -12.10 -8.69 10.93
C ILE A 125 -12.89 -7.45 11.39
N LEU A 126 -13.32 -6.60 10.45
CA LEU A 126 -14.08 -5.40 10.81
C LEU A 126 -15.50 -5.74 11.31
N LEU A 127 -16.17 -6.72 10.70
CA LEU A 127 -17.48 -7.20 11.17
C LEU A 127 -17.39 -7.90 12.53
N GLU A 128 -16.33 -8.68 12.77
CA GLU A 128 -16.08 -9.38 14.03
C GLU A 128 -15.86 -8.39 15.17
N LYS A 129 -15.05 -7.34 14.94
CA LYS A 129 -14.68 -6.39 16.00
C LYS A 129 -15.66 -5.23 16.16
N GLU A 130 -16.21 -4.71 15.07
CA GLU A 130 -17.00 -3.48 15.06
C GLU A 130 -18.30 -3.64 14.23
N PRO A 131 -19.19 -4.60 14.56
CA PRO A 131 -20.39 -4.88 13.77
C PRO A 131 -21.35 -3.68 13.72
N ARG A 132 -21.46 -2.92 14.82
CA ARG A 132 -22.32 -1.73 14.91
C ARG A 132 -21.83 -0.61 13.98
N LEU A 133 -20.51 -0.41 13.90
CA LEU A 133 -19.90 0.56 13.00
C LEU A 133 -20.20 0.23 11.54
N VAL A 134 -20.06 -1.04 11.16
CA VAL A 134 -20.34 -1.46 9.78
C VAL A 134 -21.80 -1.19 9.41
N LEU A 135 -22.75 -1.54 10.27
CA LEU A 135 -24.17 -1.29 10.04
C LEU A 135 -24.49 0.21 9.95
N HIS A 136 -23.91 1.02 10.84
CA HIS A 136 -24.06 2.47 10.82
C HIS A 136 -23.52 3.08 9.53
N LEU A 137 -22.31 2.72 9.13
CA LEU A 137 -21.68 3.21 7.91
C LEU A 137 -22.46 2.78 6.65
N MET A 138 -23.05 1.58 6.64
CA MET A 138 -23.96 1.15 5.58
C MET A 138 -25.25 1.98 5.53
N SER A 139 -25.85 2.32 6.67
CA SER A 139 -27.12 3.07 6.71
C SER A 139 -26.97 4.52 6.24
N ILE A 140 -25.80 5.12 6.43
CA ILE A 140 -25.48 6.48 5.93
C ILE A 140 -24.91 6.50 4.51
N GLY A 141 -24.94 5.37 3.78
CA GLY A 141 -24.49 5.27 2.40
C GLY A 141 -22.96 5.32 2.23
N SER A 142 -22.21 5.02 3.28
CA SER A 142 -20.73 5.07 3.31
C SER A 142 -20.14 3.68 3.61
N PRO A 143 -20.42 2.64 2.80
CA PRO A 143 -20.00 1.28 3.12
C PRO A 143 -18.47 1.23 3.31
N PRO A 144 -17.97 0.73 4.47
CA PRO A 144 -16.54 0.83 4.84
C PRO A 144 -15.61 0.27 3.77
N LEU A 145 -16.11 -0.73 3.06
CA LEU A 145 -15.35 -1.47 2.08
C LEU A 145 -15.11 -0.70 0.78
N GLN A 146 -16.07 0.12 0.32
CA GLN A 146 -15.85 0.97 -0.85
C GLN A 146 -14.80 2.04 -0.56
N ILE A 147 -14.74 2.50 0.69
CA ILE A 147 -13.72 3.43 1.16
C ILE A 147 -12.36 2.72 1.23
N ALA A 148 -12.31 1.58 1.93
CA ALA A 148 -11.10 0.78 2.09
C ALA A 148 -10.47 0.37 0.76
N PHE A 149 -11.29 0.06 -0.25
CA PHE A 149 -10.84 -0.34 -1.57
C PHE A 149 -9.86 0.65 -2.19
N ARG A 150 -10.11 1.96 -2.03
CA ARG A 150 -9.21 3.00 -2.57
C ARG A 150 -7.86 3.02 -1.87
N TRP A 151 -7.82 2.69 -0.58
CA TRP A 151 -6.58 2.55 0.18
C TRP A 151 -5.81 1.31 -0.24
N LEU A 152 -6.49 0.16 -0.34
CA LEU A 152 -5.89 -1.12 -0.72
C LEU A 152 -5.31 -1.06 -2.14
N LEU A 153 -6.05 -0.49 -3.09
CA LEU A 153 -5.61 -0.34 -4.47
C LEU A 153 -4.34 0.51 -4.60
N ARG A 154 -4.21 1.55 -3.76
CA ARG A 154 -3.02 2.43 -3.75
C ARG A 154 -1.94 2.00 -2.75
N GLY A 155 -2.13 0.89 -2.04
CA GLY A 155 -1.23 0.49 -0.95
C GLY A 155 -1.00 1.62 0.07
N PHE A 156 -2.04 2.42 0.35
CA PHE A 156 -2.03 3.62 1.20
C PHE A 156 -1.16 4.81 0.74
N SER A 157 -0.54 4.73 -0.44
CA SER A 157 0.14 5.88 -1.06
C SER A 157 -0.84 7.03 -1.33
N GLY A 158 -0.45 8.25 -0.95
CA GLY A 158 -1.28 9.46 -1.04
C GLY A 158 -2.36 9.57 0.03
N TYR A 159 -2.41 8.64 0.99
CA TYR A 159 -3.29 8.72 2.17
C TYR A 159 -2.49 8.81 3.47
N LEU A 160 -1.35 8.12 3.55
CA LEU A 160 -0.43 8.19 4.69
C LEU A 160 0.85 8.94 4.33
N ALA A 161 1.50 9.53 5.33
CA ALA A 161 2.84 10.08 5.20
C ALA A 161 3.83 9.02 4.67
N VAL A 162 4.82 9.45 3.88
CA VAL A 162 5.77 8.57 3.18
C VAL A 162 6.44 7.59 4.15
N GLU A 163 6.80 8.05 5.34
CA GLU A 163 7.44 7.25 6.37
C GLU A 163 6.52 6.13 6.87
N GLN A 164 5.23 6.42 7.04
CA GLN A 164 4.21 5.45 7.46
C GLN A 164 3.94 4.42 6.37
N VAL A 165 3.90 4.85 5.10
CA VAL A 165 3.78 3.94 3.95
C VAL A 165 4.96 2.99 3.89
N LEU A 166 6.19 3.50 4.03
CA LEU A 166 7.38 2.64 4.00
C LEU A 166 7.42 1.63 5.15
N LEU A 167 6.99 2.03 6.35
CA LEU A 167 6.84 1.10 7.48
C LEU A 167 5.75 0.04 7.24
N LEU A 168 4.65 0.40 6.58
CA LEU A 168 3.63 -0.56 6.17
C LEU A 168 4.20 -1.62 5.21
N TRP A 169 4.97 -1.19 4.21
CA TRP A 169 5.58 -2.10 3.25
C TRP A 169 6.71 -2.93 3.84
N ASP A 170 7.46 -2.40 4.82
CA ASP A 170 8.38 -3.22 5.63
C ASP A 170 7.61 -4.39 6.27
N ARG A 171 6.40 -4.16 6.81
CA ARG A 171 5.55 -5.22 7.39
C ARG A 171 5.00 -6.21 6.37
N VAL A 172 4.51 -5.73 5.23
CA VAL A 172 4.01 -6.59 4.15
C VAL A 172 5.09 -7.57 3.71
N LEU A 173 6.33 -7.09 3.51
CA LEU A 173 7.47 -7.91 3.11
C LEU A 173 7.97 -8.83 4.24
N ALA A 174 7.96 -8.36 5.49
CA ALA A 174 8.32 -9.17 6.65
C ALA A 174 7.44 -10.42 6.78
N TRP A 175 6.13 -10.23 6.66
CA TRP A 175 5.13 -11.32 6.77
C TRP A 175 4.80 -12.00 5.44
N ASP A 176 5.32 -11.49 4.33
CA ASP A 176 5.05 -11.99 2.98
C ASP A 176 3.55 -12.10 2.69
N SER A 177 2.79 -11.09 3.15
CA SER A 177 1.34 -11.11 3.09
C SER A 177 0.77 -9.72 2.87
N ILE A 178 -0.02 -9.59 1.81
CA ILE A 178 -0.74 -8.35 1.50
C ILE A 178 -1.95 -8.13 2.42
N GLU A 179 -2.35 -9.15 3.19
CA GLU A 179 -3.43 -9.03 4.18
C GLU A 179 -3.12 -7.98 5.26
N ILE A 180 -1.84 -7.62 5.44
CA ILE A 180 -1.43 -6.53 6.32
C ILE A 180 -2.07 -5.20 5.93
N LEU A 181 -2.28 -4.94 4.61
CA LEU A 181 -2.99 -3.76 4.14
C LEU A 181 -4.47 -3.77 4.57
N ALA A 182 -5.10 -4.94 4.45
CA ALA A 182 -6.48 -5.19 4.88
C ALA A 182 -6.65 -5.01 6.40
N ILE A 183 -5.70 -5.54 7.17
CA ILE A 183 -5.65 -5.41 8.63
C ILE A 183 -5.50 -3.94 9.03
N LEU A 184 -4.62 -3.19 8.37
CA LEU A 184 -4.48 -1.75 8.64
C LEU A 184 -5.77 -0.99 8.31
N ALA A 185 -6.42 -1.29 7.18
CA ALA A 185 -7.69 -0.66 6.83
C ALA A 185 -8.75 -0.87 7.93
N ALA A 186 -8.92 -2.11 8.40
CA ALA A 186 -9.83 -2.43 9.49
C ALA A 186 -9.44 -1.75 10.81
N ALA A 187 -8.14 -1.68 11.11
CA ALA A 187 -7.62 -1.01 12.30
C ALA A 187 -7.91 0.50 12.29
N ILE A 188 -7.81 1.15 11.13
CA ILE A 188 -8.14 2.58 10.99
C ILE A 188 -9.62 2.83 11.29
N PHE A 189 -10.53 2.01 10.75
CA PHE A 189 -11.96 2.12 11.05
C PHE A 189 -12.25 1.95 12.53
N ALA A 190 -11.68 0.92 13.17
CA ALA A 190 -11.89 0.69 14.60
C ALA A 190 -11.28 1.80 15.47
N TYR A 191 -10.08 2.28 15.13
CA TYR A 191 -9.44 3.39 15.83
C TYR A 191 -10.29 4.67 15.79
N ARG A 192 -10.96 4.93 14.66
CA ARG A 192 -11.85 6.07 14.48
C ARG A 192 -13.32 5.75 14.82
N SER A 193 -13.63 4.57 15.36
CA SER A 193 -15.02 4.07 15.54
C SER A 193 -15.91 5.06 16.28
N ARG A 194 -15.44 5.64 17.39
CA ARG A 194 -16.22 6.62 18.18
C ARG A 194 -16.69 7.81 17.33
N ASN A 195 -15.77 8.44 16.61
CA ASN A 195 -16.07 9.61 15.79
C ASN A 195 -16.96 9.23 14.59
N LEU A 196 -16.73 8.05 14.01
CA LEU A 196 -17.51 7.56 12.87
C LEU A 196 -18.96 7.21 13.25
N MET A 197 -19.19 6.72 14.47
CA MET A 197 -20.53 6.45 14.99
C MET A 197 -21.36 7.72 15.18
N GLU A 198 -20.72 8.88 15.37
CA GLU A 198 -21.38 10.18 15.47
C GLU A 198 -21.67 10.82 14.09
N ALA A 199 -21.00 10.33 13.03
CA ALA A 199 -21.15 10.86 11.69
C ALA A 199 -22.55 10.53 11.11
N LYS A 200 -23.23 11.54 10.57
CA LYS A 200 -24.58 11.39 9.98
C LYS A 200 -24.61 11.49 8.46
N LYS A 201 -23.49 11.86 7.83
CA LYS A 201 -23.37 12.13 6.39
C LYS A 201 -22.03 11.64 5.87
N LEU A 202 -21.99 11.26 4.58
CA LEU A 202 -20.79 10.81 3.88
C LEU A 202 -19.62 11.80 4.01
N GLY A 203 -19.84 13.09 3.78
CA GLY A 203 -18.76 14.09 3.85
C GLY A 203 -18.08 14.17 5.22
N THR A 204 -18.81 13.90 6.31
CA THR A 204 -18.23 13.84 7.67
C THR A 204 -17.37 12.58 7.84
N VAL A 205 -17.82 11.44 7.31
CA VAL A 205 -17.02 10.20 7.31
C VAL A 205 -15.71 10.41 6.55
N GLU A 206 -15.78 11.00 5.36
CA GLU A 206 -14.59 11.29 4.55
C GLU A 206 -13.63 12.24 5.26
N ALA A 207 -14.13 13.30 5.90
CA ALA A 207 -13.30 14.21 6.68
C ALA A 207 -12.61 13.52 7.87
N ILE A 208 -13.32 12.68 8.63
CA ILE A 208 -12.76 11.92 9.76
C ILE A 208 -11.66 10.97 9.29
N LEU A 209 -11.84 10.33 8.14
CA LEU A 209 -10.91 9.33 7.60
C LEU A 209 -9.76 9.96 6.81
N ALA A 210 -9.92 11.18 6.29
CA ALA A 210 -8.86 11.92 5.62
C ALA A 210 -7.81 12.46 6.60
N ASP A 211 -8.19 12.69 7.86
CA ASP A 211 -7.22 13.06 8.89
C ASP A 211 -6.33 11.87 9.26
N THR A 212 -5.07 11.93 8.84
CA THR A 212 -4.07 10.87 9.07
C THR A 212 -3.00 11.24 10.09
N SER A 213 -3.09 12.44 10.68
CA SER A 213 -2.08 12.98 11.60
C SER A 213 -1.86 12.14 12.87
N ALA A 214 -2.92 11.46 13.34
CA ALA A 214 -2.86 10.57 14.50
C ALA A 214 -2.56 9.10 14.17
N LEU A 215 -2.41 8.73 12.89
CA LEU A 215 -2.27 7.32 12.49
C LEU A 215 -0.82 6.85 12.62
N ASN A 216 -0.58 5.94 13.56
CA ASN A 216 0.67 5.20 13.63
C ASN A 216 0.44 3.78 13.11
N VAL A 217 0.96 3.49 11.91
CA VAL A 217 0.77 2.20 11.22
C VAL A 217 1.22 1.03 12.09
N THR A 218 2.41 1.14 12.70
CA THR A 218 2.97 0.03 13.48
C THR A 218 2.10 -0.31 14.69
N ALA A 219 1.66 0.69 15.45
CA ALA A 219 0.80 0.49 16.61
C ALA A 219 -0.58 -0.03 16.21
N LEU A 220 -1.17 0.51 15.12
CA LEU A 220 -2.50 0.12 14.66
C LEU A 220 -2.52 -1.32 14.15
N THR A 221 -1.57 -1.72 13.31
CA THR A 221 -1.49 -3.10 12.82
C THR A 221 -1.24 -4.07 13.98
N GLN A 222 -0.35 -3.74 14.93
CA GLN A 222 -0.09 -4.57 16.11
C GLN A 222 -1.33 -4.71 17.00
N SER A 223 -2.08 -3.62 17.23
CA SER A 223 -3.32 -3.67 18.01
C SER A 223 -4.35 -4.62 17.41
N PHE A 224 -4.33 -4.82 16.09
CA PHE A 224 -5.28 -5.69 15.42
C PHE A 224 -4.81 -7.15 15.33
N LEU A 225 -3.51 -7.37 15.18
CA LEU A 225 -2.88 -8.70 15.12
C LEU A 225 -2.83 -9.40 16.48
N PHE A 226 -2.63 -8.66 17.58
CA PHE A 226 -2.38 -9.24 18.92
C PHE A 226 -3.54 -9.18 19.92
N THR A 227 -4.74 -8.72 19.52
CA THR A 227 -5.92 -8.73 20.42
C THR A 227 -6.52 -10.12 20.66
N THR A 228 -5.97 -11.19 20.08
CA THR A 228 -6.46 -12.57 20.25
C THR A 228 -5.95 -13.28 21.52
N SER A 229 -5.33 -12.57 22.49
CA SER A 229 -4.89 -13.17 23.76
C SER A 229 -5.47 -12.48 25.01
N LYS A 230 -6.78 -12.28 25.06
CA LYS A 230 -7.49 -12.12 26.33
C LYS A 230 -8.75 -13.00 26.32
N SER A 231 -8.55 -14.26 26.65
CA SER A 231 -9.54 -15.09 27.34
C SER A 231 -9.11 -15.24 28.78
#